data_AF-A0A538DWL9-F1
#
_entry.id   AF-A0A538DWL9-F1
#
_cell.length_a   1.000
_cell.length_b   1.000
_cell.length_c   1.000
_cell.angle_alpha   90.00
_cell.angle_beta   90.00
_cell.angle_gamma   90.00
#
_symmetry.space_group_name_H-M   'P 1'
#
loop_
_entity.id
_entity.type
_entity.pdbx_description
1 polymer ?
#
loop_
_entity_poly.entity_id
_entity_poly.type
_entity_poly.pdbx_seq_one_letter_code
_entity_poly.pdbx_strand_id
1 'polypeptide(L)'
;MDLEIAEISGGTVFRLALEARLSGPCMRCLGHAEVELRIAAREFHDPSADAGDDGRSDYVVDDRLDLSAWARDAIALELPEQILCRPECAGLCPVCGKDLNAEPHEHAERGLDPRWAALESLRDRL
;
A
#
# COMPACT_ATOMS: atom_id res chain seq x y z
N MET A 1 -11.06 -11.95 12.32
CA MET A 1 -11.46 -12.04 10.91
C MET A 1 -12.84 -12.63 10.90
N ASP A 2 -13.76 -11.92 10.28
CA ASP A 2 -15.17 -12.26 10.19
C ASP A 2 -15.56 -12.29 8.72
N LEU A 3 -16.24 -13.36 8.31
CA LEU A 3 -16.79 -13.55 6.96
C LEU A 3 -18.29 -13.75 7.10
N GLU A 4 -19.06 -12.86 6.51
CA GLU A 4 -20.51 -12.99 6.41
C GLU A 4 -20.91 -13.31 4.97
N ILE A 5 -21.89 -14.18 4.82
CA ILE A 5 -22.42 -14.61 3.53
C ILE A 5 -23.93 -14.38 3.54
N ALA A 6 -24.46 -13.76 2.49
CA ALA A 6 -25.89 -13.53 2.33
C ALA A 6 -26.34 -13.80 0.90
N GLU A 7 -27.44 -14.51 0.71
CA GLU A 7 -28.08 -14.66 -0.59
C GLU A 7 -29.04 -13.50 -0.85
N ILE A 8 -28.93 -12.89 -2.04
CA ILE A 8 -29.79 -11.77 -2.45
C ILE A 8 -30.14 -11.96 -3.92
N SER A 9 -31.45 -12.11 -4.22
CA SER A 9 -32.00 -12.10 -5.57
C SER A 9 -31.32 -13.04 -6.57
N GLY A 10 -30.90 -14.23 -6.13
CA GLY A 10 -30.24 -15.24 -6.99
C GLY A 10 -28.71 -15.14 -7.05
N GLY A 11 -28.11 -14.12 -6.42
CA GLY A 11 -26.66 -14.04 -6.22
C GLY A 11 -26.26 -14.12 -4.75
N THR A 12 -24.95 -14.17 -4.50
CA THR A 12 -24.35 -14.25 -3.16
C THR A 12 -23.50 -13.02 -2.89
N VAL A 13 -23.67 -12.41 -1.72
CA VAL A 13 -22.82 -11.32 -1.23
C VAL A 13 -21.92 -11.87 -0.12
N PHE A 14 -20.62 -11.66 -0.28
CA PHE A 14 -19.62 -11.92 0.74
C PHE A 14 -19.18 -10.60 1.38
N ARG A 15 -19.07 -10.55 2.70
CA ARG A 15 -18.48 -9.43 3.44
C ARG A 15 -17.36 -9.94 4.32
N LEU A 16 -16.19 -9.36 4.16
CA LEU A 16 -14.99 -9.71 4.88
C LEU A 16 -14.55 -8.53 5.76
N ALA A 17 -14.33 -8.80 7.05
CA ALA A 17 -13.68 -7.88 7.97
C ALA A 17 -12.46 -8.58 8.59
N LEU A 18 -11.27 -8.00 8.48
CA LEU A 18 -10.07 -8.55 9.09
C LEU A 18 -9.11 -7.45 9.54
N GLU A 19 -8.28 -7.79 10.51
CA GLU A 19 -7.15 -6.96 10.93
C GLU A 19 -5.87 -7.62 10.42
N ALA A 20 -4.96 -6.82 9.86
CA ALA A 20 -3.67 -7.27 9.40
C ALA A 20 -2.57 -6.41 10.02
N ARG A 21 -1.40 -7.02 10.26
CA ARG A 21 -0.20 -6.29 10.68
C ARG A 21 0.84 -6.35 9.58
N LEU A 22 1.15 -5.20 9.01
CA LEU A 22 2.25 -5.01 8.09
C LEU A 22 3.54 -4.86 8.89
N SER A 23 4.58 -5.59 8.50
CA SER A 23 5.88 -5.59 9.17
C SER A 23 6.98 -5.51 8.13
N GLY A 24 7.91 -4.58 8.32
CA GLY A 24 8.99 -4.36 7.37
C GLY A 24 9.86 -3.15 7.71
N PRO A 25 10.81 -2.81 6.84
CA PRO A 25 11.64 -1.63 7.04
C PRO A 25 10.84 -0.35 6.81
N CYS A 26 11.04 0.63 7.68
CA CYS A 26 10.61 2.00 7.52
C CYS A 26 11.21 2.58 6.24
N MET A 27 10.37 3.11 5.37
CA MET A 27 10.79 3.66 4.08
C MET A 27 11.66 4.92 4.20
N ARG A 28 11.73 5.54 5.39
CA ARG A 28 12.54 6.74 5.64
C ARG A 28 13.87 6.45 6.34
N CYS A 29 13.87 5.64 7.39
CA CYS A 29 15.08 5.38 8.21
C CYS A 29 15.60 3.94 8.13
N LEU A 30 14.92 3.04 7.42
CA LEU A 30 15.22 1.60 7.34
C LEU A 30 15.13 0.82 8.65
N GLY A 31 14.74 1.46 9.76
CA GLY A 31 14.42 0.77 11.02
C GLY A 31 13.15 -0.06 10.93
N HIS A 32 12.87 -0.90 11.94
CA HIS A 32 11.65 -1.72 11.97
C HIS A 32 10.39 -0.87 12.05
N ALA A 33 9.41 -1.14 11.19
CA ALA A 33 8.10 -0.52 11.17
C ALA A 33 7.01 -1.58 11.28
N GLU A 34 6.00 -1.29 12.11
CA GLU A 34 4.78 -2.08 12.19
C GLU A 34 3.57 -1.16 11.98
N VAL A 35 2.71 -1.52 11.04
CA VAL A 35 1.48 -0.78 10.73
C VAL A 35 0.30 -1.73 10.85
N GLU A 36 -0.68 -1.33 11.65
CA GLU A 36 -1.94 -2.06 11.79
C GLU A 36 -2.91 -1.58 10.70
N LEU A 37 -3.53 -2.53 10.01
CA LEU A 37 -4.50 -2.30 8.95
C LEU A 37 -5.83 -2.93 9.36
N ARG A 38 -6.92 -2.20 9.16
CA ARG A 38 -8.29 -2.72 9.28
C ARG A 38 -8.89 -2.78 7.90
N ILE A 39 -9.18 -4.00 7.42
CA ILE A 39 -9.67 -4.24 6.07
C ILE A 39 -11.15 -4.58 6.15
N ALA A 40 -11.94 -3.91 5.32
CA ALA A 40 -13.33 -4.23 5.09
C ALA A 40 -13.56 -4.37 3.58
N ALA A 41 -13.97 -5.55 3.13
CA ALA A 41 -14.19 -5.84 1.72
C ALA A 41 -15.59 -6.43 1.50
N ARG A 42 -16.15 -6.14 0.32
CA ARG A 42 -17.43 -6.70 -0.12
C ARG A 42 -17.28 -7.22 -1.54
N GLU A 43 -17.79 -8.42 -1.75
CA GLU A 43 -17.77 -9.12 -3.04
C GLU A 43 -19.17 -9.62 -3.37
N PHE A 44 -19.53 -9.63 -4.65
CA PHE A 44 -20.81 -10.16 -5.12
C PHE A 44 -20.57 -11.18 -6.23
N HIS A 45 -21.34 -12.27 -6.19
CA HIS A 45 -21.28 -13.32 -7.19
C HIS A 45 -22.70 -13.69 -7.64
N ASP A 46 -23.00 -13.39 -8.90
CA ASP A 46 -24.14 -13.92 -9.63
C ASP A 46 -23.68 -15.17 -10.42
N PRO A 47 -24.19 -16.38 -10.08
CA PRO A 47 -23.83 -17.61 -10.79
C PRO A 47 -24.34 -17.63 -12.24
N SER A 48 -25.28 -16.76 -12.59
CA SER A 48 -25.81 -16.62 -13.95
C SER A 48 -25.05 -15.61 -14.81
N ALA A 49 -24.13 -14.83 -14.22
CA ALA A 49 -23.31 -13.88 -14.94
C ALA A 49 -22.17 -14.57 -15.72
N ASP A 50 -21.92 -14.07 -16.93
CA ASP A 50 -20.84 -14.54 -17.79
C ASP A 50 -19.46 -14.14 -17.23
N ALA A 51 -18.41 -14.87 -17.62
CA ALA A 51 -17.05 -14.55 -17.21
C ALA A 51 -16.63 -13.16 -17.73
N GLY A 52 -16.13 -12.30 -16.83
CA GLY A 52 -15.73 -10.93 -17.13
C GLY A 52 -16.87 -9.90 -17.05
N ASP A 53 -18.09 -10.32 -16.69
CA ASP A 53 -19.16 -9.41 -16.28
C ASP A 53 -18.94 -8.94 -14.83
N ASP A 54 -19.33 -7.71 -14.50
CA ASP A 54 -19.18 -7.14 -13.15
C ASP A 54 -19.93 -7.93 -12.07
N GLY A 55 -20.97 -8.70 -12.45
CA GLY A 55 -21.70 -9.58 -11.55
C GLY A 55 -20.98 -10.90 -11.23
N ARG A 56 -19.94 -11.26 -11.99
CA ARG A 56 -19.21 -12.52 -11.83
C ARG A 56 -17.93 -12.30 -11.04
N SER A 57 -17.95 -12.65 -9.75
CA SER A 57 -16.74 -12.61 -8.93
C SER A 57 -15.60 -13.48 -9.50
N ASP A 58 -14.41 -12.89 -9.64
CA ASP A 58 -13.17 -13.58 -10.00
C ASP A 58 -12.65 -14.51 -8.89
N TYR A 59 -13.12 -14.29 -7.65
CA TYR A 59 -12.70 -15.08 -6.49
C TYR A 59 -13.57 -16.32 -6.27
N VAL A 60 -14.65 -16.51 -7.04
CA VAL A 60 -15.52 -17.70 -6.93
C VAL A 60 -15.30 -18.60 -8.14
N VAL A 61 -14.69 -19.75 -7.90
CA VAL A 61 -14.40 -20.78 -8.91
C VAL A 61 -15.04 -22.10 -8.47
N ASP A 62 -15.83 -22.70 -9.36
CA ASP A 62 -16.55 -23.96 -9.09
C ASP A 62 -17.33 -23.93 -7.76
N ASP A 63 -18.08 -22.86 -7.51
CA ASP A 63 -18.84 -22.59 -6.28
C ASP A 63 -17.99 -22.53 -4.99
N ARG A 64 -16.68 -22.26 -5.13
CA ARG A 64 -15.74 -22.11 -4.01
C ARG A 64 -15.14 -20.71 -4.03
N LEU A 65 -15.28 -20.00 -2.91
CA LEU A 65 -14.61 -18.73 -2.69
C LEU A 65 -13.12 -18.97 -2.37
N ASP A 66 -12.22 -18.48 -3.22
CA ASP A 66 -10.81 -18.30 -2.88
C ASP A 66 -10.64 -17.07 -1.98
N LEU A 67 -10.96 -17.29 -0.70
CA LEU A 67 -10.85 -16.29 0.35
C LEU A 67 -9.42 -15.76 0.52
N SER A 68 -8.41 -16.56 0.17
CA SER A 68 -7.01 -16.14 0.30
C SER A 68 -6.61 -15.17 -0.79
N ALA A 69 -7.05 -15.40 -2.04
CA ALA A 69 -6.84 -14.45 -3.13
C ALA A 69 -7.56 -13.13 -2.82
N TRP A 70 -8.85 -13.20 -2.49
CA TRP A 70 -9.64 -12.02 -2.19
C TRP A 70 -9.09 -11.21 -1.01
N ALA A 71 -8.70 -11.87 0.09
CA ALA A 71 -8.12 -11.18 1.24
C ALA A 71 -6.79 -10.49 0.90
N ARG A 72 -5.95 -11.08 0.04
CA ARG A 72 -4.68 -10.44 -0.38
C ARG A 72 -4.94 -9.17 -1.16
N ASP A 73 -5.87 -9.20 -2.10
CA ASP A 73 -6.20 -8.03 -2.93
C ASP A 73 -6.85 -6.95 -2.07
N ALA A 74 -7.76 -7.32 -1.16
CA ALA A 74 -8.33 -6.39 -0.18
C ALA A 74 -7.26 -5.75 0.73
N ILE A 75 -6.27 -6.52 1.19
CA ILE A 75 -5.14 -5.98 1.96
C ILE A 75 -4.30 -5.04 1.10
N ALA A 76 -4.03 -5.40 -0.16
CA ALA A 76 -3.23 -4.58 -1.07
C ALA A 76 -3.87 -3.20 -1.32
N LEU A 77 -5.20 -3.13 -1.41
CA LEU A 77 -5.95 -1.89 -1.58
C LEU A 77 -5.91 -0.98 -0.33
N GLU A 78 -5.72 -1.55 0.86
CA GLU A 78 -5.65 -0.83 2.14
C GLU A 78 -4.20 -0.49 2.55
N LEU A 79 -3.20 -0.82 1.73
CA LEU A 79 -1.81 -0.50 2.06
C LEU A 79 -1.58 1.02 2.09
N PRO A 80 -0.85 1.54 3.10
CA PRO A 80 -0.49 2.94 3.13
C PRO A 80 0.55 3.25 2.05
N GLU A 81 0.55 4.50 1.56
CA GLU A 81 1.56 4.98 0.60
C GLU A 81 2.99 4.86 1.14
N GLN A 82 3.16 5.02 2.46
CA GLN A 82 4.44 4.90 3.14
C GLN A 82 4.35 4.03 4.39
N ILE A 83 5.24 3.05 4.46
CA ILE A 83 5.43 2.23 5.67
C ILE A 83 6.47 2.95 6.53
N LEU A 84 6.02 3.57 7.62
CA LEU A 84 6.87 4.34 8.52
C LEU A 84 6.88 3.70 9.92
N CYS A 85 8.03 3.76 10.60
CA CYS A 85 8.12 3.30 12.00
C CYS A 85 7.40 4.23 12.99
N ARG A 86 7.10 5.47 12.56
CA ARG A 86 6.26 6.47 13.22
C ARG A 86 5.90 7.58 12.22
N PRO A 87 4.80 8.32 12.40
CA PRO A 87 4.35 9.31 11.41
C PRO A 87 5.39 10.41 11.12
N GLU A 88 6.13 10.86 12.14
CA GLU A 88 7.12 11.95 12.02
C GLU A 88 8.57 11.44 11.89
N CYS A 89 8.79 10.23 11.35
CA CYS A 89 10.14 9.70 11.17
C CYS A 89 11.00 10.66 10.34
N ALA A 90 12.12 11.16 10.88
CA ALA A 90 12.98 12.12 10.19
C ALA A 90 13.68 11.49 8.97
N GLY A 91 14.00 10.20 9.06
CA GLY A 91 14.63 9.41 7.99
C GLY A 91 16.15 9.47 8.01
N LEU A 92 16.78 8.96 6.96
CA LEU A 92 18.22 9.07 6.78
C LEU A 92 18.60 10.42 6.17
N CYS A 93 19.74 10.94 6.58
CA CYS A 93 20.35 12.09 5.93
C CYS A 93 20.68 11.77 4.47
N PRO A 94 20.20 12.56 3.48
CA PRO A 94 20.45 12.28 2.06
C PRO A 94 21.92 12.48 1.65
N VAL A 95 22.75 13.11 2.51
CA VAL A 95 24.16 13.38 2.22
C VAL A 95 25.09 12.33 2.84
N CYS A 96 24.91 11.98 4.12
CA CYS A 96 25.81 11.07 4.84
C CYS A 96 25.17 9.73 5.23
N GLY A 97 23.86 9.56 5.07
CA GLY A 97 23.13 8.32 5.37
C GLY A 97 22.91 8.03 6.86
N LYS A 98 23.34 8.91 7.78
CA LYS A 98 23.06 8.76 9.21
C LYS A 98 21.58 8.96 9.53
N ASP A 99 21.07 8.26 10.55
CA ASP A 99 19.68 8.38 11.00
C ASP A 99 19.45 9.72 11.71
N LEU A 100 18.64 10.59 11.09
CA LEU A 100 18.28 11.90 11.62
C LEU A 100 17.39 11.81 12.86
N ASN A 101 16.78 10.65 13.10
CA ASN A 101 16.01 10.41 14.32
C ASN A 101 16.92 10.28 15.56
N ALA A 102 18.16 9.81 15.37
CA ALA A 102 19.12 9.59 16.44
C ALA A 102 20.14 10.74 16.52
N GLU A 103 20.60 11.25 15.37
CA GLU A 103 21.56 12.35 15.28
C GLU A 103 21.00 13.43 14.33
N PRO A 104 20.13 14.34 14.82
CA PRO A 104 19.63 15.45 14.00
C PRO A 104 20.78 16.37 13.59
N HIS A 105 20.96 16.57 12.29
CA HIS A 105 21.97 17.46 11.74
C HIS A 105 21.58 17.93 10.34
N GLU A 106 22.29 18.94 9.84
CA GLU A 106 22.18 19.44 8.48
C GLU A 106 23.55 19.43 7.80
N HIS A 107 23.57 19.26 6.48
CA HIS A 107 24.75 19.49 5.67
C HIS A 107 24.53 20.75 4.83
N ALA A 108 25.59 21.52 4.62
CA ALA A 108 25.56 22.58 3.61
C ALA A 108 25.14 21.97 2.27
N GLU A 109 24.28 22.67 1.54
CA GLU A 109 23.86 22.25 0.22
C GLU A 109 25.09 21.94 -0.63
N ARG A 110 25.12 20.74 -1.23
CA ARG A 110 26.09 20.46 -2.27
C ARG A 110 25.79 21.45 -3.40
N GLY A 111 26.74 22.33 -3.69
CA GLY A 111 26.64 23.22 -4.85
C GLY A 111 26.36 22.43 -6.13
N LEU A 112 25.90 23.13 -7.17
CA LEU A 112 25.56 22.57 -8.48
C LEU A 112 26.49 21.42 -8.88
N ASP A 113 25.93 20.21 -8.99
CA ASP A 113 26.70 19.06 -9.42
C ASP A 113 27.25 19.36 -10.84
N PRO A 114 28.57 19.25 -11.05
CA PRO A 114 29.22 19.66 -12.29
C PRO A 114 28.64 19.00 -13.55
N ARG A 115 28.03 17.80 -13.42
CA ARG A 115 27.37 17.10 -14.53
C ARG A 115 26.18 17.88 -15.08
N TRP A 116 25.58 18.74 -14.26
CA TRP A 116 24.44 19.58 -14.62
C TRP A 116 24.84 21.01 -15.00
N ALA A 117 26.14 21.34 -15.01
CA ALA A 117 26.61 22.68 -15.32
C ALA A 117 26.10 23.21 -16.67
N ALA A 118 25.97 22.34 -17.69
CA ALA A 118 25.44 22.71 -18.99
C ALA A 118 23.97 23.19 -18.95
N LEU A 119 23.19 22.74 -17.97
CA LEU A 119 21.80 23.14 -17.79
C LEU A 119 21.64 24.51 -17.14
N GLU A 120 22.69 25.14 -16.63
CA GLU A 120 22.60 26.52 -16.13
C GLU A 120 22.09 27.48 -17.20
N SER A 121 22.46 27.24 -18.47
CA SER A 121 22.01 28.03 -19.62
C SER A 121 20.48 28.01 -19.85
N LEU A 122 19.76 27.07 -19.24
CA LEU A 122 18.30 26.92 -19.36
C LEU A 122 17.53 27.52 -18.17
N ARG A 123 18.21 27.89 -17.08
CA ARG A 123 17.59 28.39 -15.84
C ARG A 123 16.79 29.68 -16.05
N ASP A 124 17.28 30.57 -16.90
CA ASP A 124 16.67 31.89 -17.15
C ASP A 124 15.64 31.87 -18.29
N ARG A 125 15.33 30.68 -18.83
CA ARG A 125 14.40 30.46 -19.95
C ARG A 125 13.07 29.80 -19.55
N LEU A 126 12.88 29.57 -18.25
CA LEU A 126 11.65 29.08 -17.61
C LEU A 126 11.00 30.23 -16.82
#